data_AF-A0A7V3JR09-F1
#
_entry.id   AF-A0A7V3JR09-F1
#
_cell.length_a   1.000
_cell.length_b   1.000
_cell.length_c   1.000
_cell.angle_alpha   90.00
_cell.angle_beta   90.00
_cell.angle_gamma   90.00
#
_symmetry.space_group_name_H-M   'P 1'
#
loop_
_entity.id
_entity.type
_entity.pdbx_description
1 polymer ?
#
loop_
_entity_poly.entity_id
_entity_poly.type
_entity_poly.pdbx_seq_one_letter_code
_entity_poly.pdbx_strand_id
1 'polypeptide(L)'
;MAQKNKAKGGAKLDAATAVRRSLARQDYKQALKEAKTAWRQQPTSELRTLLEEAYLERTKQLLRFGFTAEARSTFEDLLALGITEAKVRQEATTVAAPLGLLSQVLGHQGPSETITDPSILGVLADSAVLRPGSAPSNYPEIARDAAAVREALDQLAAGQTEAALAGLAHIPRNSPLADWRLFVRGLAAYYRQDDEEMAACWDRLDPARVPAKIARNLRSLAEWIRSGSPTLEGLGAGGRALLQVEKAAFGEPVLSRLCELHSQTAERDWEGALRTLRNLPRTLGP
;
A
#
# COMPACT_ATOMS: atom_id res chain seq x y z
N MET A 1 54.31 -10.50 -33.58
CA MET A 1 53.64 -10.33 -32.27
C MET A 1 52.24 -9.75 -32.49
N ALA A 2 51.20 -10.57 -32.67
CA ALA A 2 49.83 -10.07 -32.84
C ALA A 2 48.77 -11.17 -32.60
N GLN A 3 48.72 -11.76 -31.41
CA GLN A 3 47.69 -12.73 -31.05
C GLN A 3 47.51 -12.76 -29.52
N LYS A 4 46.77 -11.79 -28.96
CA LYS A 4 46.32 -11.89 -27.57
C LYS A 4 44.97 -11.25 -27.22
N ASN A 5 44.23 -10.70 -28.18
CA ASN A 5 42.95 -10.01 -27.91
C ASN A 5 41.67 -10.79 -28.25
N LYS A 6 41.74 -12.02 -28.78
CA LYS A 6 40.53 -12.78 -29.20
C LYS A 6 39.83 -13.57 -28.08
N ALA A 7 40.54 -13.94 -27.00
CA ALA A 7 40.00 -14.82 -25.95
C ALA A 7 39.00 -14.13 -24.99
N LYS A 8 39.08 -12.80 -24.80
CA LYS A 8 38.15 -12.07 -23.92
C LYS A 8 36.78 -11.81 -24.55
N GLY A 9 36.63 -11.93 -25.87
CA GLY A 9 35.36 -11.75 -26.58
C GLY A 9 34.44 -12.98 -26.53
N GLY A 10 35.00 -14.19 -26.56
CA GLY A 10 34.24 -15.44 -26.56
C GLY A 10 33.56 -15.75 -25.22
N ALA A 11 34.22 -15.47 -24.10
CA ALA A 11 33.64 -15.66 -22.76
C ALA A 11 32.49 -14.67 -22.47
N LYS A 12 32.50 -13.47 -23.07
CA LYS A 12 31.42 -12.49 -22.96
C LYS A 12 30.11 -12.99 -23.58
N LEU A 13 30.22 -13.58 -24.77
CA LEU A 13 29.08 -14.15 -25.49
C LEU A 13 28.52 -15.38 -24.78
N ASP A 14 29.37 -16.23 -24.19
CA ASP A 14 28.91 -17.47 -23.54
C ASP A 14 28.09 -17.19 -22.26
N ALA A 15 28.57 -16.26 -21.41
CA ALA A 15 27.85 -15.89 -20.18
C ALA A 15 26.52 -15.18 -20.45
N ALA A 16 26.48 -14.23 -21.40
CA ALA A 16 25.24 -13.56 -21.80
C ALA A 16 24.25 -14.53 -22.47
N THR A 17 24.75 -15.50 -23.23
CA THR A 17 23.91 -16.53 -23.88
C THR A 17 23.31 -17.50 -22.85
N ALA A 18 24.04 -17.85 -21.79
CA ALA A 18 23.52 -18.65 -20.69
C ALA A 18 22.33 -17.97 -19.99
N VAL A 19 22.49 -16.68 -19.63
CA VAL A 19 21.42 -15.90 -18.99
C VAL A 19 20.18 -15.82 -19.89
N ARG A 20 20.36 -15.52 -21.19
CA ARG A 20 19.26 -15.49 -22.16
C ARG A 20 18.54 -16.83 -22.27
N ARG A 21 19.29 -17.94 -22.25
CA ARG A 21 18.71 -19.28 -22.31
C ARG A 21 17.87 -19.58 -21.06
N SER A 22 18.34 -19.18 -19.88
CA SER A 22 17.62 -19.34 -18.62
C SER A 22 16.36 -18.45 -18.56
N LEU A 23 16.43 -17.21 -19.07
CA LEU A 23 15.26 -16.33 -19.24
C LEU A 23 14.24 -16.93 -20.21
N ALA A 24 14.69 -17.45 -21.35
CA ALA A 24 13.80 -18.09 -22.34
C ALA A 24 13.12 -19.35 -21.78
N ARG A 25 13.77 -20.07 -20.88
CA ARG A 25 13.22 -21.24 -20.17
C ARG A 25 12.31 -20.87 -19.00
N GLN A 26 12.12 -19.59 -18.71
CA GLN A 26 11.36 -19.07 -17.56
C GLN A 26 11.91 -19.54 -16.20
N ASP A 27 13.16 -19.98 -16.15
CA ASP A 27 13.86 -20.29 -14.89
C ASP A 27 14.51 -19.01 -14.36
N TYR A 28 13.68 -18.10 -13.87
CA TYR A 28 14.12 -16.77 -13.45
C TYR A 28 15.02 -16.79 -12.21
N LYS A 29 14.94 -17.84 -11.38
CA LYS A 29 15.84 -18.02 -10.23
C LYS A 29 17.26 -18.32 -10.72
N GLN A 30 17.39 -19.25 -11.67
CA GLN A 30 18.68 -19.58 -12.26
C GLN A 30 19.21 -18.42 -13.12
N ALA A 31 18.35 -17.79 -13.92
CA ALA A 31 18.71 -16.63 -14.74
C ALA A 31 19.28 -15.48 -13.89
N LEU A 32 18.66 -15.16 -12.74
CA LEU A 32 19.17 -14.13 -11.84
C LEU A 32 20.52 -14.51 -11.22
N LYS A 33 20.72 -15.77 -10.84
CA LYS A 33 21.99 -16.26 -10.28
C LYS A 33 23.12 -16.18 -11.32
N GLU A 34 22.85 -16.60 -12.55
CA GLU A 34 23.77 -16.53 -13.67
C GLU A 34 24.11 -15.07 -14.02
N ALA A 35 23.10 -14.20 -14.08
CA ALA A 35 23.28 -12.77 -14.35
C ALA A 35 24.12 -12.08 -13.27
N LYS A 36 23.85 -12.33 -11.98
CA LYS A 36 24.66 -11.80 -10.86
C LYS A 36 26.12 -12.26 -10.95
N THR A 37 26.34 -13.52 -11.29
CA THR A 37 27.69 -14.10 -11.42
C THR A 37 28.43 -13.49 -12.62
N ALA A 38 27.77 -13.39 -13.76
CA ALA A 38 28.34 -12.79 -14.97
C ALA A 38 28.68 -11.31 -14.78
N TRP A 39 27.79 -10.54 -14.13
CA TRP A 39 28.02 -9.14 -13.81
C TRP A 39 29.22 -8.92 -12.88
N ARG A 40 29.36 -9.76 -11.84
CA ARG A 40 30.51 -9.70 -10.91
C ARG A 40 31.83 -10.00 -11.61
N GLN A 41 31.83 -10.90 -12.58
CA GLN A 41 33.04 -11.26 -13.32
C GLN A 41 33.41 -10.16 -14.32
N GLN A 42 32.44 -9.61 -15.06
CA GLN A 42 32.67 -8.62 -16.11
C GLN A 42 31.48 -7.63 -16.25
N PRO A 43 31.55 -6.44 -15.64
CA PRO A 43 30.51 -5.42 -15.79
C PRO A 43 30.46 -4.89 -17.23
N THR A 44 29.45 -5.29 -18.00
CA THR A 44 29.22 -4.86 -19.40
C THR A 44 27.79 -4.36 -19.55
N SER A 45 27.53 -3.35 -20.37
CA SER A 45 26.18 -2.79 -20.58
C SER A 45 25.13 -3.85 -20.95
N GLU A 46 25.47 -4.78 -21.84
CA GLU A 46 24.59 -5.90 -22.22
C GLU A 46 24.21 -6.81 -21.04
N LEU A 47 25.17 -7.11 -20.16
CA LEU A 47 24.93 -7.89 -18.95
C LEU A 47 24.15 -7.11 -17.91
N ARG A 48 24.27 -5.78 -17.90
CA ARG A 48 23.44 -4.92 -17.06
C ARG A 48 21.97 -5.02 -17.48
N THR A 49 21.67 -4.87 -18.77
CA THR A 49 20.30 -5.01 -19.28
C THR A 49 19.72 -6.39 -18.95
N LEU A 50 20.49 -7.47 -19.17
CA LEU A 50 20.04 -8.83 -18.84
C LEU A 50 19.85 -9.05 -17.33
N LEU A 51 20.67 -8.40 -16.49
CA LEU A 51 20.52 -8.45 -15.04
C LEU A 51 19.26 -7.72 -14.58
N GLU A 52 19.01 -6.53 -15.11
CA GLU A 52 17.80 -5.73 -14.87
C GLU A 52 16.53 -6.53 -15.28
N GLU A 53 16.54 -7.16 -16.45
CA GLU A 53 15.46 -8.04 -16.92
C GLU A 53 15.26 -9.26 -16.01
N ALA A 54 16.34 -9.94 -15.60
CA ALA A 54 16.26 -11.12 -14.74
C ALA A 54 15.69 -10.79 -13.35
N TYR A 55 16.05 -9.64 -12.78
CA TYR A 55 15.46 -9.14 -11.55
C TYR A 55 13.96 -8.88 -11.71
N LEU A 56 13.57 -8.15 -12.76
CA LEU A 56 12.18 -7.80 -13.01
C LEU A 56 11.30 -9.05 -13.21
N GLU A 57 11.72 -9.99 -14.05
CA GLU A 57 10.98 -11.23 -14.30
C GLU A 57 10.90 -12.13 -13.06
N ARG A 58 11.97 -12.18 -12.25
CA ARG A 58 11.92 -12.90 -10.98
C ARG A 58 10.92 -12.28 -10.01
N THR A 59 10.88 -10.95 -9.92
CA THR A 59 9.88 -10.26 -9.09
C THR A 59 8.46 -10.53 -9.57
N LYS A 60 8.19 -10.47 -10.88
CA LYS A 60 6.88 -10.83 -11.45
C LYS A 60 6.48 -12.26 -11.12
N GLN A 61 7.43 -13.21 -11.23
CA GLN A 61 7.18 -14.60 -10.88
C GLN A 61 6.81 -14.77 -9.41
N LEU A 62 7.54 -14.11 -8.50
CA LEU A 62 7.26 -14.16 -7.07
C LEU A 62 5.88 -13.58 -6.74
N LEU A 63 5.51 -12.46 -7.37
CA LEU A 63 4.16 -11.88 -7.26
C LEU A 63 3.07 -12.84 -7.74
N ARG A 64 3.28 -13.51 -8.88
CA ARG A 64 2.33 -14.51 -9.40
C ARG A 64 2.09 -15.68 -8.43
N PHE A 65 3.11 -16.04 -7.65
CA PHE A 65 3.01 -17.09 -6.63
C PHE A 65 2.60 -16.58 -5.24
N GLY A 66 2.35 -15.28 -5.07
CA GLY A 66 1.93 -14.67 -3.81
C GLY A 66 3.06 -14.41 -2.80
N PHE A 67 4.33 -14.66 -3.17
CA PHE A 67 5.52 -14.42 -2.34
C PHE A 67 5.88 -12.94 -2.30
N THR A 68 5.04 -12.14 -1.65
CA THR A 68 5.10 -10.66 -1.70
C THR A 68 6.33 -10.10 -0.99
N ALA A 69 6.76 -10.71 0.13
CA ALA A 69 7.93 -10.25 0.88
C ALA A 69 9.23 -10.49 0.09
N GLU A 70 9.37 -11.66 -0.52
CA GLU A 70 10.50 -12.02 -1.36
C GLU A 70 10.51 -11.21 -2.67
N ALA A 71 9.33 -10.98 -3.26
CA ALA A 71 9.19 -10.11 -4.43
C ALA A 71 9.66 -8.70 -4.10
N ARG A 72 9.25 -8.16 -2.94
CA ARG A 72 9.66 -6.84 -2.47
C ARG A 72 11.17 -6.76 -2.31
N SER A 73 11.80 -7.69 -1.59
CA SER A 73 13.25 -7.72 -1.38
C SER A 73 14.01 -7.84 -2.72
N THR A 74 13.53 -8.67 -3.65
CA THR A 74 14.14 -8.83 -4.98
C THR A 74 14.03 -7.55 -5.82
N PHE A 75 12.95 -6.78 -5.64
CA PHE A 75 12.74 -5.52 -6.34
C PHE A 75 13.54 -4.37 -5.72
N GLU A 76 13.71 -4.33 -4.40
CA GLU A 76 14.59 -3.38 -3.72
C GLU A 76 16.06 -3.55 -4.17
N ASP A 77 16.51 -4.79 -4.37
CA ASP A 77 17.79 -5.12 -5.00
C ASP A 77 17.93 -4.49 -6.42
N LEU A 78 16.85 -4.55 -7.23
CA LEU A 78 16.82 -3.95 -8.58
C LEU A 78 16.91 -2.43 -8.51
N LEU A 79 16.21 -1.81 -7.56
CA LEU A 79 16.27 -0.37 -7.34
C LEU A 79 17.67 0.07 -6.90
N ALA A 80 18.31 -0.69 -6.00
CA ALA A 80 19.68 -0.42 -5.55
C ALA A 80 20.73 -0.53 -6.68
N LEU A 81 20.50 -1.42 -7.66
CA LEU A 81 21.32 -1.49 -8.87
C LEU A 81 21.16 -0.25 -9.78
N GLY A 82 20.00 0.40 -9.71
CA GLY A 82 19.60 1.50 -10.57
C GLY A 82 19.17 1.03 -11.96
N ILE A 83 17.91 1.31 -12.31
CA ILE A 83 17.32 0.90 -13.60
C ILE A 83 17.86 1.83 -14.70
N THR A 84 18.47 1.26 -15.74
CA THR A 84 18.95 2.00 -16.91
C THR A 84 18.09 1.77 -18.14
N GLU A 85 17.60 0.55 -18.34
CA GLU A 85 16.86 0.17 -19.53
C GLU A 85 15.43 0.75 -19.52
N ALA A 86 15.02 1.42 -20.60
CA ALA A 86 13.71 2.07 -20.70
C ALA A 86 12.53 1.07 -20.62
N LYS A 87 12.69 -0.12 -21.22
CA LYS A 87 11.67 -1.17 -21.16
C LYS A 87 11.48 -1.70 -19.73
N VAL A 88 12.59 -1.99 -19.04
CA VAL A 88 12.55 -2.42 -17.64
C VAL A 88 11.93 -1.35 -16.76
N ARG A 89 12.26 -0.07 -17.02
CA ARG A 89 11.73 1.10 -16.31
C ARG A 89 10.20 1.21 -16.41
N GLN A 90 9.64 1.05 -17.61
CA GLN A 90 8.20 1.08 -17.82
C GLN A 90 7.50 -0.05 -17.04
N GLU A 91 8.00 -1.27 -17.18
CA GLU A 91 7.41 -2.45 -16.54
C GLU A 91 7.61 -2.47 -15.01
N ALA A 92 8.72 -1.89 -14.52
CA ALA A 92 9.00 -1.73 -13.10
C ALA A 92 7.93 -0.88 -12.40
N THR A 93 7.34 0.11 -13.07
CA THR A 93 6.26 0.96 -12.52
C THR A 93 5.04 0.11 -12.17
N THR A 94 4.63 -0.79 -13.08
CA THR A 94 3.50 -1.70 -12.87
C THR A 94 3.77 -2.71 -11.76
N VAL A 95 5.00 -3.22 -11.66
CA VAL A 95 5.41 -4.19 -10.63
C VAL A 95 5.57 -3.54 -9.25
N ALA A 96 5.96 -2.27 -9.20
CA ALA A 96 6.19 -1.55 -7.95
C ALA A 96 4.89 -1.13 -7.25
N ALA A 97 3.79 -0.98 -7.99
CA ALA A 97 2.46 -0.67 -7.44
C ALA A 97 2.00 -1.69 -6.38
N PRO A 98 1.90 -3.00 -6.66
CA PRO A 98 1.50 -4.00 -5.66
C PRO A 98 2.53 -4.18 -4.53
N LEU A 99 3.80 -3.83 -4.75
CA LEU A 99 4.85 -3.90 -3.73
C LEU A 99 4.89 -2.66 -2.83
N GLY A 100 4.14 -1.61 -3.17
CA GLY A 100 4.19 -0.33 -2.49
C GLY A 100 5.57 0.35 -2.61
N LEU A 101 6.28 0.14 -3.72
CA LEU A 101 7.59 0.72 -4.03
C LEU A 101 7.53 1.71 -5.21
N LEU A 102 6.32 2.04 -5.68
CA LEU A 102 6.09 2.87 -6.86
C LEU A 102 6.82 4.22 -6.78
N SER A 103 6.79 4.87 -5.62
CA SER A 103 7.48 6.15 -5.42
C SER A 103 8.99 6.06 -5.46
N GLN A 104 9.57 4.93 -5.06
CA GLN A 104 11.01 4.72 -5.18
C GLN A 104 11.39 4.57 -6.65
N VAL A 105 10.63 3.82 -7.45
CA VAL A 105 10.85 3.74 -8.90
C VAL A 105 10.82 5.14 -9.51
N LEU A 106 9.79 5.92 -9.18
CA LEU A 106 9.57 7.25 -9.76
C LEU A 106 10.58 8.30 -9.29
N GLY A 107 11.05 8.24 -8.04
CA GLY A 107 12.12 9.11 -7.56
C GLY A 107 13.46 8.91 -8.26
N HIS A 108 13.67 7.73 -8.88
CA HIS A 108 14.84 7.44 -9.72
C HIS A 108 14.62 7.79 -11.20
N GLN A 109 13.40 8.15 -11.60
CA GLN A 109 13.11 8.67 -12.93
C GLN A 109 13.24 10.18 -12.85
N GLY A 110 14.14 10.75 -13.65
CA GLY A 110 14.32 12.20 -13.68
C GLY A 110 13.00 12.94 -13.95
N PRO A 111 12.98 14.28 -13.80
CA PRO A 111 11.77 15.11 -13.84
C PRO A 111 10.95 15.09 -15.15
N SER A 112 11.32 14.28 -16.15
CA SER A 112 10.77 14.35 -17.51
C SER A 112 9.69 13.31 -17.84
N GLU A 113 9.46 12.29 -17.01
CA GLU A 113 8.38 11.30 -17.25
C GLU A 113 7.19 11.57 -16.32
N THR A 114 6.26 12.39 -16.81
CA THR A 114 4.97 12.63 -16.15
C THR A 114 4.02 11.47 -16.44
N ILE A 115 3.75 10.65 -15.43
CA ILE A 115 2.70 9.65 -15.44
C ILE A 115 1.38 10.36 -15.61
N THR A 116 0.68 10.00 -16.68
CA THR A 116 -0.67 10.51 -16.97
C THR A 116 -1.74 9.45 -16.69
N ASP A 117 -1.35 8.20 -16.46
CA ASP A 117 -2.29 7.10 -16.19
C ASP A 117 -3.03 7.34 -14.86
N PRO A 118 -4.36 7.56 -14.89
CA PRO A 118 -5.15 7.81 -13.69
C PRO A 118 -5.11 6.67 -12.67
N SER A 119 -4.93 5.43 -13.12
CA SER A 119 -4.87 4.25 -12.23
C SER A 119 -3.59 4.26 -11.39
N ILE A 120 -2.46 4.58 -12.02
CA ILE A 120 -1.14 4.67 -11.37
C ILE A 120 -1.12 5.88 -10.41
N LEU A 121 -1.65 7.02 -10.86
CA LEU A 121 -1.79 8.21 -10.00
C LEU A 121 -2.68 7.92 -8.78
N GLY A 122 -3.72 7.09 -8.95
CA GLY A 122 -4.57 6.65 -7.85
C GLY A 122 -3.83 5.79 -6.83
N VAL A 123 -3.04 4.82 -7.27
CA VAL A 123 -2.19 4.00 -6.37
C VAL A 123 -1.16 4.87 -5.65
N LEU A 124 -0.61 5.87 -6.34
CA LEU A 124 0.36 6.79 -5.77
C LEU A 124 -0.26 7.66 -4.66
N ALA A 125 -1.45 8.20 -4.91
CA ALA A 125 -2.25 8.91 -3.93
C ALA A 125 -2.57 8.04 -2.70
N ASP A 126 -3.02 6.79 -2.93
CA ASP A 126 -3.31 5.86 -1.84
C ASP A 126 -2.06 5.57 -0.99
N SER A 127 -0.91 5.33 -1.63
CA SER A 127 0.34 5.14 -0.89
C SER A 127 0.73 6.39 -0.09
N ALA A 128 0.62 7.58 -0.69
CA ALA A 128 1.01 8.84 -0.05
C ALA A 128 0.19 9.13 1.22
N VAL A 129 -1.11 8.82 1.21
CA VAL A 129 -1.98 8.96 2.39
C VAL A 129 -1.63 7.90 3.45
N LEU A 130 -1.45 6.64 3.06
CA LEU A 130 -1.16 5.55 4.01
C LEU A 130 0.24 5.63 4.63
N ARG A 131 1.23 6.14 3.87
CA ARG A 131 2.64 6.20 4.28
C ARG A 131 3.18 7.61 4.00
N PRO A 132 3.28 8.45 5.04
CA PRO A 132 3.91 9.77 4.93
C PRO A 132 5.32 9.65 4.33
N GLY A 133 5.67 10.57 3.42
CA GLY A 133 6.96 10.55 2.73
C GLY A 133 7.07 9.53 1.59
N SER A 134 6.01 8.76 1.30
CA SER A 134 5.98 7.88 0.14
C SER A 134 5.51 8.56 -1.15
N ALA A 135 5.20 9.86 -1.14
CA ALA A 135 4.95 10.60 -2.36
C ALA A 135 6.29 10.90 -3.07
N PRO A 136 6.43 10.61 -4.36
CA PRO A 136 7.67 10.88 -5.07
C PRO A 136 7.80 12.37 -5.38
N SER A 137 9.05 12.84 -5.46
CA SER A 137 9.41 14.26 -5.55
C SER A 137 8.92 14.95 -6.82
N ASN A 138 8.57 14.19 -7.85
CA ASN A 138 8.03 14.69 -9.11
C ASN A 138 6.53 15.02 -9.06
N TYR A 139 5.80 14.68 -7.99
CA TYR A 139 4.39 15.04 -7.80
C TYR A 139 4.17 15.72 -6.43
N PRO A 140 4.71 16.94 -6.24
CA PRO A 140 4.57 17.67 -4.98
C PRO A 140 3.10 17.95 -4.62
N GLU A 141 2.20 18.04 -5.59
CA GLU A 141 0.76 18.18 -5.38
C GLU A 141 0.14 16.96 -4.71
N ILE A 142 0.57 15.74 -5.06
CA ILE A 142 0.11 14.51 -4.41
C ILE A 142 0.59 14.48 -2.95
N ALA A 143 1.84 14.90 -2.70
CA ALA A 143 2.38 14.98 -1.34
C ALA A 143 1.60 15.97 -0.47
N ARG A 144 1.33 17.17 -1.01
CA ARG A 144 0.56 18.23 -0.33
C ARG A 144 -0.87 17.78 -0.04
N ASP A 145 -1.57 17.29 -1.06
CA ASP A 145 -2.97 16.90 -0.92
C ASP A 145 -3.09 15.68 0.01
N ALA A 146 -2.14 14.74 -0.02
CA ALA A 146 -2.12 13.59 0.91
C ALA A 146 -1.90 14.03 2.35
N ALA A 147 -1.02 15.01 2.58
CA ALA A 147 -0.84 15.61 3.90
C ALA A 147 -2.13 16.28 4.40
N ALA A 148 -2.85 16.99 3.53
CA ALA A 148 -4.14 17.58 3.86
C ALA A 148 -5.21 16.53 4.20
N VAL A 149 -5.26 15.40 3.48
CA VAL A 149 -6.14 14.27 3.82
C VAL A 149 -5.84 13.72 5.20
N ARG A 150 -4.56 13.51 5.53
CA ARG A 150 -4.17 13.00 6.85
C ARG A 150 -4.53 13.99 7.97
N GLU A 151 -4.21 15.26 7.77
CA GLU A 151 -4.56 16.32 8.71
C GLU A 151 -6.08 16.39 8.94
N ALA A 152 -6.88 16.27 7.88
CA ALA A 152 -8.34 16.23 8.01
C ALA A 152 -8.83 15.01 8.78
N LEU A 153 -8.18 13.84 8.65
CA LEU A 153 -8.49 12.65 9.45
C LEU A 153 -8.14 12.87 10.93
N ASP A 154 -6.99 13.48 11.22
CA ASP A 154 -6.57 13.82 12.59
C ASP A 154 -7.53 14.84 13.23
N GLN A 155 -7.97 15.84 12.46
CA GLN A 155 -8.97 16.82 12.90
C GLN A 155 -10.34 16.20 13.14
N LEU A 156 -10.77 15.26 12.29
CA LEU A 156 -12.02 14.51 12.53
C LEU A 156 -11.93 13.68 13.82
N ALA A 157 -10.81 13.01 14.06
CA ALA A 157 -10.59 12.27 15.30
C ALA A 157 -10.60 13.20 16.53
N ALA A 158 -10.15 14.46 16.38
CA ALA A 158 -10.21 15.50 17.41
C ALA A 158 -11.59 16.20 17.52
N GLY A 159 -12.60 15.79 16.74
CA GLY A 159 -13.94 16.40 16.74
C GLY A 159 -14.04 17.74 16.00
N GLN A 160 -13.01 18.13 15.26
CA GLN A 160 -12.93 19.41 14.52
C GLN A 160 -13.46 19.25 13.09
N THR A 161 -14.73 18.85 12.94
CA THR A 161 -15.31 18.49 11.64
C THR A 161 -15.26 19.60 10.61
N GLU A 162 -15.59 20.84 11.00
CA GLU A 162 -15.57 21.98 10.08
C GLU A 162 -14.17 22.31 9.57
N ALA A 163 -13.16 22.23 10.45
CA ALA A 163 -11.76 22.43 10.08
C ALA A 163 -11.29 21.35 9.10
N ALA A 164 -11.66 20.10 9.35
CA ALA A 164 -11.32 18.98 8.47
C ALA A 164 -11.89 19.16 7.06
N LEU A 165 -13.15 19.59 6.95
CA LEU A 165 -13.79 19.82 5.65
C LEU A 165 -13.22 21.05 4.93
N ALA A 166 -12.93 22.13 5.65
CA ALA A 166 -12.30 23.32 5.10
C ALA A 166 -10.89 23.01 4.57
N GLY A 167 -10.12 22.20 5.30
CA GLY A 167 -8.78 21.76 4.91
C GLY A 167 -8.75 21.03 3.57
N LEU A 168 -9.84 20.37 3.17
CA LEU A 168 -9.93 19.61 1.92
C LEU A 168 -10.52 20.39 0.74
N ALA A 169 -10.97 21.63 0.94
CA ALA A 169 -11.66 22.41 -0.09
C ALA A 169 -10.79 22.69 -1.33
N HIS A 170 -9.47 22.74 -1.16
CA HIS A 170 -8.51 22.99 -2.23
C HIS A 170 -8.25 21.77 -3.14
N ILE A 171 -8.65 20.56 -2.73
CA ILE A 171 -8.45 19.34 -3.50
C ILE A 171 -9.52 19.28 -4.61
N PRO A 172 -9.14 19.35 -5.89
CA PRO A 172 -10.11 19.43 -6.97
C PRO A 172 -10.80 18.08 -7.23
N ARG A 173 -11.95 18.11 -7.91
CA ARG A 173 -12.77 16.92 -8.18
C ARG A 173 -12.09 15.89 -9.08
N ASN A 174 -11.15 16.30 -9.91
CA ASN A 174 -10.35 15.45 -10.79
C ASN A 174 -9.00 15.05 -10.18
N SER A 175 -8.73 15.40 -8.92
CA SER A 175 -7.51 14.97 -8.23
C SER A 175 -7.48 13.45 -8.04
N PRO A 176 -6.31 12.81 -8.11
CA PRO A 176 -6.13 11.41 -7.69
C PRO A 176 -6.56 11.13 -6.24
N LEU A 177 -6.68 12.18 -5.41
CA LEU A 177 -7.16 12.15 -4.03
C LEU A 177 -8.66 12.48 -3.88
N ALA A 178 -9.42 12.60 -4.96
CA ALA A 178 -10.85 12.90 -4.90
C ALA A 178 -11.64 11.87 -4.08
N ASP A 179 -11.29 10.58 -4.20
CA ASP A 179 -11.89 9.49 -3.42
C ASP A 179 -11.57 9.60 -1.94
N TRP A 180 -10.34 10.00 -1.58
CA TRP A 180 -9.97 10.27 -0.19
C TRP A 180 -10.78 11.43 0.39
N ARG A 181 -10.98 12.49 -0.40
CA ARG A 181 -11.84 13.62 0.01
C ARG A 181 -13.29 13.19 0.23
N LEU A 182 -13.85 12.35 -0.65
CA LEU A 182 -15.20 11.79 -0.47
C LEU A 182 -15.27 10.87 0.76
N PHE A 183 -14.22 10.09 1.00
CA PHE A 183 -14.12 9.25 2.19
C PHE A 183 -14.17 10.07 3.48
N VAL A 184 -13.35 11.11 3.60
CA VAL A 184 -13.32 12.01 4.77
C VAL A 184 -14.68 12.70 4.96
N ARG A 185 -15.34 13.13 3.87
CA ARG A 185 -16.69 13.70 3.94
C ARG A 185 -17.72 12.71 4.47
N GLY A 186 -17.69 11.45 4.01
CA GLY A 186 -18.58 10.42 4.53
C GLY A 186 -18.28 10.11 6.01
N LEU A 187 -17.02 10.15 6.42
CA LEU A 187 -16.65 9.98 7.84
C LEU A 187 -17.14 11.16 8.71
N ALA A 188 -17.09 12.39 8.21
CA ALA A 188 -17.68 13.55 8.87
C ALA A 188 -19.21 13.43 9.01
N ALA A 189 -19.90 12.91 8.00
CA ALA A 189 -21.33 12.61 8.07
C ALA A 189 -21.64 11.51 9.12
N TYR A 190 -20.82 10.46 9.17
CA TYR A 190 -20.92 9.41 10.20
C TYR A 190 -20.84 9.98 11.63
N TYR A 191 -19.87 10.87 11.92
CA TYR A 191 -19.77 11.49 13.23
C TYR A 191 -20.96 12.39 13.59
N ARG A 192 -21.65 12.95 12.58
CA ARG A 192 -22.89 13.72 12.75
C ARG A 192 -24.15 12.85 12.78
N GLN A 193 -24.01 11.52 12.70
CA GLN A 193 -25.12 10.56 12.60
C GLN A 193 -26.00 10.76 11.35
N ASP A 194 -25.44 11.34 10.28
CA ASP A 194 -26.10 11.50 8.99
C ASP A 194 -25.77 10.31 8.09
N ASP A 195 -26.53 9.22 8.25
CA ASP A 195 -26.33 7.99 7.49
C ASP A 195 -26.63 8.16 5.98
N GLU A 196 -27.51 9.11 5.61
CA GLU A 196 -27.85 9.39 4.22
C GLU A 196 -26.68 10.06 3.49
N GLU A 197 -26.09 11.12 4.08
CA GLU A 197 -24.92 11.78 3.49
C GLU A 197 -23.69 10.85 3.50
N MET A 198 -23.53 10.05 4.56
CA MET A 198 -22.48 9.02 4.62
C MET A 198 -22.60 8.02 3.46
N ALA A 199 -23.80 7.46 3.24
CA ALA A 199 -24.05 6.51 2.16
C ALA A 199 -23.79 7.16 0.79
N ALA A 200 -24.35 8.35 0.55
CA ALA A 200 -24.18 9.08 -0.70
C ALA A 200 -22.70 9.41 -1.02
N CYS A 201 -21.88 9.66 0.00
CA CYS A 201 -20.45 9.89 -0.19
C CYS A 201 -19.68 8.60 -0.51
N TRP A 202 -19.94 7.53 0.24
CA TRP A 202 -19.17 6.28 0.14
C TRP A 202 -19.58 5.40 -1.05
N ASP A 203 -20.83 5.49 -1.51
CA ASP A 203 -21.30 4.74 -2.69
C ASP A 203 -20.68 5.25 -4.00
N ARG A 204 -20.06 6.44 -3.97
CA ARG A 204 -19.36 7.05 -5.10
C ARG A 204 -17.87 6.72 -5.17
N LEU A 205 -17.33 6.03 -4.18
CA LEU A 205 -15.91 5.66 -4.14
C LEU A 205 -15.63 4.54 -5.15
N ASP A 206 -14.45 4.56 -5.78
CA ASP A 206 -14.03 3.45 -6.64
C ASP A 206 -13.78 2.18 -5.79
N PRO A 207 -14.52 1.07 -6.01
CA PRO A 207 -14.38 -0.16 -5.24
C PRO A 207 -12.97 -0.78 -5.27
N ALA A 208 -12.17 -0.49 -6.29
CA ALA A 208 -10.80 -0.98 -6.41
C ALA A 208 -9.82 -0.24 -5.48
N ARG A 209 -10.12 1.01 -5.13
CA ARG A 209 -9.26 1.92 -4.37
C ARG A 209 -9.27 1.64 -2.88
N VAL A 210 -8.24 2.12 -2.18
CA VAL A 210 -8.12 1.94 -0.72
C VAL A 210 -9.27 2.60 0.06
N PRO A 211 -9.68 3.86 -0.23
CA PRO A 211 -10.76 4.52 0.51
C PRO A 211 -12.06 3.72 0.56
N ALA A 212 -12.47 3.11 -0.56
CA ALA A 212 -13.68 2.29 -0.63
C ALA A 212 -13.58 1.03 0.24
N LYS A 213 -12.40 0.39 0.26
CA LYS A 213 -12.15 -0.79 1.10
C LYS A 213 -12.25 -0.45 2.59
N ILE A 214 -11.71 0.70 2.99
CA ILE A 214 -11.81 1.20 4.36
C ILE A 214 -13.26 1.55 4.69
N ALA A 215 -13.93 2.34 3.83
CA ALA A 215 -15.33 2.73 4.00
C ALA A 215 -16.26 1.54 4.21
N ARG A 216 -16.10 0.48 3.39
CA ARG A 216 -16.89 -0.74 3.51
C ARG A 216 -16.70 -1.41 4.87
N ASN A 217 -15.47 -1.51 5.36
CA ASN A 217 -15.19 -2.10 6.66
C ASN A 217 -15.78 -1.24 7.80
N LEU A 218 -15.68 0.09 7.69
CA LEU A 218 -16.28 1.01 8.66
C LEU A 218 -17.80 0.94 8.66
N ARG A 219 -18.44 0.80 7.49
CA ARG A 219 -19.90 0.64 7.38
C ARG A 219 -20.36 -0.63 8.09
N SER A 220 -19.69 -1.77 7.83
CA SER A 220 -19.98 -3.02 8.52
C SER A 220 -19.77 -2.92 10.03
N LEU A 221 -18.73 -2.19 10.47
CA LEU A 221 -18.49 -1.93 11.89
C LEU A 221 -19.61 -1.08 12.51
N ALA A 222 -20.04 -0.01 11.85
CA ALA A 222 -21.11 0.85 12.31
C ALA A 222 -22.46 0.10 12.43
N GLU A 223 -22.79 -0.72 11.44
CA GLU A 223 -23.98 -1.60 11.46
C GLU A 223 -23.90 -2.60 12.61
N TRP A 224 -22.74 -3.22 12.82
CA TRP A 224 -22.54 -4.15 13.93
C TRP A 224 -22.69 -3.48 15.30
N ILE A 225 -22.07 -2.31 15.52
CA ILE A 225 -22.22 -1.53 16.77
C ILE A 225 -23.70 -1.23 17.03
N ARG A 226 -24.43 -0.77 16.01
CA ARG A 226 -25.88 -0.47 16.13
C ARG A 226 -26.73 -1.71 16.39
N SER A 227 -26.32 -2.87 15.90
CA SER A 227 -27.03 -4.13 16.15
C SER A 227 -26.91 -4.63 17.59
N GLY A 228 -25.99 -4.07 18.38
CA GLY A 228 -25.72 -4.52 19.76
C GLY A 228 -25.16 -5.96 19.82
N SER A 229 -24.63 -6.48 18.70
CA SER A 229 -24.12 -7.84 18.66
C SER A 229 -22.87 -7.97 19.54
N PRO A 230 -22.82 -8.92 20.48
CA PRO A 230 -21.68 -9.08 21.38
C PRO A 230 -20.49 -9.79 20.74
N THR A 231 -20.65 -10.41 19.56
CA THR A 231 -19.61 -11.21 18.92
C THR A 231 -19.13 -10.59 17.60
N LEU A 232 -17.81 -10.54 17.43
CA LEU A 232 -17.16 -10.07 16.19
C LEU A 232 -17.37 -11.03 15.00
N GLU A 233 -18.01 -12.19 15.20
CA GLU A 233 -18.30 -13.18 14.16
C GLU A 233 -19.22 -12.61 13.07
N GLY A 234 -20.11 -11.68 13.43
CA GLY A 234 -21.02 -11.00 12.50
C GLY A 234 -20.31 -10.06 11.50
N LEU A 235 -19.06 -9.68 11.74
CA LEU A 235 -18.27 -8.77 10.89
C LEU A 235 -17.55 -9.47 9.73
N GLY A 236 -17.65 -10.80 9.62
CA GLY A 236 -17.08 -11.58 8.52
C GLY A 236 -15.57 -11.34 8.31
N ALA A 237 -15.17 -11.01 7.09
CA ALA A 237 -13.76 -10.71 6.77
C ALA A 237 -13.25 -9.42 7.43
N GLY A 238 -14.13 -8.44 7.69
CA GLY A 238 -13.80 -7.20 8.38
C GLY A 238 -13.45 -7.44 9.85
N GLY A 239 -14.12 -8.39 10.51
CA GLY A 239 -13.85 -8.76 11.90
C GLY A 239 -12.44 -9.34 12.10
N ARG A 240 -11.95 -10.13 11.15
CA ARG A 240 -10.57 -10.65 11.20
C ARG A 240 -9.50 -9.57 11.04
N ALA A 241 -9.74 -8.60 10.16
CA ALA A 241 -8.83 -7.47 9.98
C ALA A 241 -8.82 -6.58 11.24
N LEU A 242 -9.98 -6.34 11.84
CA LEU A 242 -10.11 -5.58 13.07
C LEU A 242 -9.37 -6.26 14.24
N LEU A 243 -9.55 -7.57 14.43
CA LEU A 243 -8.82 -8.34 15.44
C LEU A 243 -7.29 -8.28 15.27
N GLN A 244 -6.79 -8.24 14.03
CA GLN A 244 -5.37 -8.06 13.78
C GLN A 244 -4.89 -6.66 14.18
N VAL A 245 -5.67 -5.62 13.88
CA VAL A 245 -5.37 -4.24 14.27
C VAL A 245 -5.42 -4.08 15.79
N GLU A 246 -6.44 -4.63 16.45
CA GLU A 246 -6.56 -4.60 17.91
C GLU A 246 -5.40 -5.30 18.59
N LYS A 247 -5.02 -6.48 18.10
CA LYS A 247 -3.86 -7.20 18.62
C LYS A 247 -2.56 -6.42 18.41
N ALA A 248 -2.41 -5.72 17.29
CA ALA A 248 -1.24 -4.90 17.00
C ALA A 248 -1.18 -3.62 17.86
N ALA A 249 -2.32 -2.99 18.13
CA ALA A 249 -2.41 -1.72 18.87
C ALA A 249 -2.46 -1.92 20.39
N PHE A 250 -3.21 -2.92 20.85
CA PHE A 250 -3.55 -3.11 22.27
C PHE A 250 -3.03 -4.44 22.84
N GLY A 251 -2.48 -5.33 22.01
CA GLY A 251 -1.99 -6.65 22.43
C GLY A 251 -3.09 -7.71 22.61
N GLU A 252 -4.35 -7.29 22.77
CA GLU A 252 -5.53 -8.15 22.92
C GLU A 252 -6.79 -7.52 22.28
N PRO A 253 -7.86 -8.29 22.03
CA PRO A 253 -9.13 -7.75 21.55
C PRO A 253 -9.82 -6.93 22.66
N VAL A 254 -10.12 -5.67 22.38
CA VAL A 254 -10.67 -4.71 23.36
C VAL A 254 -12.12 -4.33 23.01
N LEU A 255 -12.44 -4.25 21.73
CA LEU A 255 -13.74 -3.80 21.20
C LEU A 255 -14.88 -4.73 21.61
N SER A 256 -14.67 -6.04 21.63
CA SER A 256 -15.69 -6.98 22.12
C SER A 256 -16.07 -6.69 23.59
N ARG A 257 -15.08 -6.38 24.44
CA ARG A 257 -15.30 -6.03 25.85
C ARG A 257 -15.97 -4.67 26.01
N LEU A 258 -15.61 -3.69 25.17
CA LEU A 258 -16.27 -2.38 25.18
C LEU A 258 -17.73 -2.46 24.72
N CYS A 259 -18.05 -3.32 23.75
CA CYS A 259 -19.42 -3.57 23.33
C CYS A 259 -20.22 -4.32 24.39
N GLU A 260 -19.62 -5.30 25.06
CA GLU A 260 -20.24 -5.96 26.22
C GLU A 260 -20.55 -4.95 27.33
N LEU A 261 -19.60 -4.07 27.65
CA LEU A 261 -19.80 -2.97 28.59
C LEU A 261 -20.96 -2.06 28.15
N HIS A 262 -20.99 -1.66 26.87
CA HIS A 262 -22.06 -0.82 26.33
C HIS A 262 -23.44 -1.50 26.46
N SER A 263 -23.55 -2.77 26.08
CA SER A 263 -24.80 -3.54 26.22
C SER A 263 -25.26 -3.63 27.67
N GLN A 264 -24.35 -3.96 28.59
CA GLN A 264 -24.63 -4.03 30.03
C GLN A 264 -25.09 -2.68 30.58
N THR A 265 -24.48 -1.57 30.14
CA THR A 265 -24.94 -0.23 30.54
C THR A 265 -26.31 0.12 29.96
N ALA A 266 -26.61 -0.28 28.72
CA ALA A 266 -27.92 -0.07 28.10
C ALA A 266 -29.03 -0.87 28.80
N GLU A 267 -28.71 -2.09 29.24
CA GLU A 267 -29.61 -2.98 29.99
C GLU A 267 -29.71 -2.65 31.49
N ARG A 268 -28.94 -1.66 31.97
CA ARG A 268 -28.80 -1.30 33.39
C ARG A 268 -28.23 -2.41 34.28
N ASP A 269 -27.51 -3.37 33.70
CA ASP A 269 -26.73 -4.35 34.43
C ASP A 269 -25.40 -3.73 34.92
N TRP A 270 -25.49 -2.96 36.01
CA TRP A 270 -24.33 -2.30 36.59
C TRP A 270 -23.31 -3.27 37.17
N GLU A 271 -23.73 -4.45 37.62
CA GLU A 271 -22.81 -5.43 38.20
C GLU A 271 -21.98 -6.12 37.12
N GLY A 272 -22.61 -6.51 36.01
CA GLY A 272 -21.93 -6.96 34.81
C GLY A 272 -20.98 -5.89 34.27
N ALA A 273 -21.47 -4.66 34.11
CA ALA A 273 -20.66 -3.54 33.61
C ALA A 273 -19.40 -3.29 34.44
N LEU A 274 -19.51 -3.30 35.78
CA LEU A 274 -18.37 -3.11 36.68
C LEU A 274 -17.38 -4.28 36.61
N ARG A 275 -17.85 -5.52 36.44
CA ARG A 275 -16.98 -6.69 36.23
C ARG A 275 -16.21 -6.58 34.93
N THR A 276 -16.88 -6.22 33.84
CA THR A 276 -16.27 -6.03 32.52
C THR A 276 -15.23 -4.91 32.57
N LEU A 277 -15.58 -3.78 33.19
CA LEU A 277 -14.69 -2.62 33.32
C LEU A 277 -13.44 -2.92 34.16
N ARG A 278 -13.56 -3.74 35.22
CA ARG A 278 -12.43 -4.17 36.04
C ARG A 278 -11.47 -5.12 35.30
N ASN A 279 -11.98 -5.83 34.29
CA ASN A 279 -11.21 -6.74 33.45
C ASN A 279 -10.74 -6.11 32.14
N LEU A 280 -11.00 -4.81 31.91
CA LEU A 280 -10.39 -4.09 30.81
C LEU A 280 -8.89 -3.93 31.07
N PRO A 281 -8.06 -4.11 30.03
CA PRO A 281 -6.63 -3.95 30.19
C PRO A 281 -6.30 -2.51 30.60
N ARG A 282 -5.36 -2.36 31.54
CA ARG A 282 -4.86 -1.05 31.98
C ARG A 282 -4.15 -0.26 30.87
N THR A 283 -3.93 -0.86 29.70
CA THR A 283 -3.31 -0.23 28.52
C THR A 283 -4.19 0.81 27.83
N LEU A 284 -5.43 1.00 28.27
CA LEU A 284 -6.33 2.07 27.80
C LEU A 284 -6.15 3.42 28.55
N GLY A 285 -5.22 3.50 29.52
CA GLY A 285 -4.81 4.75 30.18
C GLY A 285 -3.52 5.33 29.57
N PRO A 286 -3.25 6.64 29.74
CA PRO A 286 -2.42 7.47 28.85
C PRO A 286 -1.00 6.97 28.62
#